data_AF-A0A372RJG7-F1
#
_entry.id   AF-A0A372RJG7-F1
#
_cell.length_a   1.000
_cell.length_b   1.000
_cell.length_c   1.000
_cell.angle_alpha   90.00
_cell.angle_beta   90.00
_cell.angle_gamma   90.00
#
_symmetry.space_group_name_H-M   'P 1'
#
loop_
_entity.id
_entity.type
_entity.pdbx_description
1 polymer ?
#
loop_
_entity_poly.entity_id
_entity_poly.type
_entity_poly.pdbx_seq_one_letter_code
_entity_poly.pdbx_strand_id
1 'polypeptide(L)'
;MNLLIGLLNNAIEEDNNRISYLIQKAEILAEIELFYLLPHQRRWQAWFPEIMYYYADVDKTRIEIERLIKEGEWDNKEFIKMQEKLLEQLQIKSNPNGNVLMPEKLSALEKLEKSHCEILERLDKLGTLEKTYSEKSEKSDKLEILEKSHCDILEKLDKLEKLIRNPSTNQ
;
A
#
# COMPACT_ATOMS: atom_id res chain seq x y z
N MET A 1 1.18 21.80 44.85
CA MET A 1 1.16 20.54 44.07
C MET A 1 -0.26 20.10 43.71
N ASN A 2 -1.22 20.13 44.64
CA ASN A 2 -2.61 19.67 44.39
C ASN A 2 -3.40 20.49 43.37
N LEU A 3 -3.11 21.80 43.27
CA LEU A 3 -3.76 22.68 42.30
C LEU A 3 -3.31 22.36 40.86
N LEU A 4 -2.04 22.00 40.69
CA LEU A 4 -1.49 21.57 39.40
C LEU A 4 -2.08 20.22 38.97
N ILE A 5 -2.25 19.29 39.93
CA ILE A 5 -2.88 17.99 39.70
C ILE A 5 -4.36 18.17 39.31
N GLY A 6 -5.09 19.07 39.98
CA GLY A 6 -6.49 19.37 39.64
C GLY A 6 -6.66 20.00 38.26
N LEU A 7 -5.79 20.93 37.88
CA LEU A 7 -5.79 21.53 36.53
C LEU A 7 -5.44 20.50 35.45
N LEU A 8 -4.45 19.64 35.70
CA LEU A 8 -4.07 18.57 34.78
C LEU A 8 -5.21 17.55 34.59
N ASN A 9 -5.90 17.18 35.65
CA ASN A 9 -6.99 16.21 35.58
C ASN A 9 -8.17 16.74 34.76
N ASN A 10 -8.53 18.02 34.93
CA ASN A 10 -9.56 18.67 34.11
C ASN A 10 -9.16 18.74 32.63
N ALA A 11 -7.90 19.08 32.32
CA ALA A 11 -7.41 19.11 30.94
C ALA A 11 -7.41 17.72 30.28
N ILE A 12 -7.00 16.68 31.03
CA ILE A 12 -7.06 15.29 30.56
C ILE A 12 -8.51 14.86 30.31
N GLU A 13 -9.45 15.24 31.17
CA GLU A 13 -10.86 14.87 31.01
C GLU A 13 -11.51 15.57 29.80
N GLU A 14 -11.13 16.82 29.53
CA GLU A 14 -11.55 17.59 28.34
C GLU A 14 -10.95 17.01 27.04
N ASP A 15 -9.69 16.55 27.08
CA ASP A 15 -8.97 15.99 25.92
C ASP A 15 -9.09 14.46 25.75
N ASN A 16 -9.76 13.74 26.68
CA ASN A 16 -10.02 12.29 26.59
C ASN A 16 -11.12 11.97 25.56
N ASN A 17 -10.98 12.52 24.36
CA ASN A 17 -11.85 12.26 23.24
C ASN A 17 -11.31 11.08 22.43
N ARG A 18 -12.05 9.97 22.45
CA ARG A 18 -11.75 8.77 21.65
C ARG A 18 -11.57 9.09 20.17
N ILE A 19 -12.28 10.08 19.63
CA ILE A 19 -12.15 10.51 18.24
C ILE A 19 -10.78 11.14 18.01
N SER A 20 -10.37 12.08 18.87
CA SER A 20 -9.05 12.72 18.80
C SER A 20 -7.90 11.72 18.91
N TYR A 21 -8.03 10.71 19.78
CA TYR A 21 -7.06 9.61 19.88
C TYR A 21 -6.95 8.80 18.58
N LEU A 22 -8.08 8.47 17.95
CA LEU A 22 -8.09 7.72 16.70
C LEU A 22 -7.52 8.54 15.54
N ILE A 23 -7.81 9.84 15.48
CA ILE A 23 -7.24 10.77 14.49
C ILE A 23 -5.72 10.81 14.63
N GLN A 24 -5.21 11.09 15.83
CA GLN A 24 -3.76 11.13 16.08
C GLN A 24 -3.09 9.79 15.74
N LYS A 25 -3.74 8.67 16.08
CA LYS A 25 -3.23 7.34 15.74
C LYS A 25 -3.16 7.12 14.23
N ALA A 26 -4.14 7.61 13.47
CA ALA A 26 -4.15 7.54 12.01
C ALA A 26 -3.07 8.45 11.38
N GLU A 27 -2.90 9.66 11.91
CA GLU A 27 -1.84 10.59 11.48
C GLU A 27 -0.45 9.99 11.70
N ILE A 28 -0.18 9.43 12.87
CA ILE A 28 1.09 8.76 13.18
C ILE A 28 1.33 7.56 12.24
N LEU A 29 0.29 6.77 11.94
CA LEU A 29 0.42 5.66 10.99
C LEU A 29 0.76 6.16 9.57
N ALA A 30 0.10 7.22 9.10
CA ALA A 30 0.38 7.81 7.80
C ALA A 30 1.81 8.38 7.72
N GLU A 31 2.31 9.02 8.79
CA GLU A 31 3.69 9.48 8.86
C GLU A 31 4.70 8.32 8.83
N ILE A 32 4.43 7.25 9.58
CA ILE A 32 5.26 6.04 9.56
C ILE A 32 5.30 5.45 8.15
N GLU A 33 4.15 5.32 7.50
CA GLU A 33 4.04 4.79 6.13
C GLU A 33 4.78 5.64 5.10
N LEU A 34 4.68 6.97 5.20
CA LEU A 34 5.27 7.89 4.24
C LEU A 34 6.79 8.03 4.41
N PHE A 35 7.28 8.11 5.65
CA PHE A 35 8.68 8.46 5.94
C PHE A 35 9.57 7.28 6.33
N TYR A 36 9.01 6.21 6.91
CA TYR A 36 9.81 5.16 7.54
C TYR A 36 9.72 3.78 6.85
N LEU A 37 8.84 3.60 5.86
CA LEU A 37 8.67 2.33 5.16
C LEU A 37 9.17 2.35 3.71
N LEU A 38 9.96 1.35 3.34
CA LEU A 38 10.37 1.12 1.96
C LEU A 38 9.19 0.60 1.12
N PRO A 39 9.16 0.82 -0.22
CA PRO A 39 8.06 0.41 -1.08
C PRO A 39 7.67 -1.08 -0.98
N HIS A 40 8.64 -1.97 -0.71
CA HIS A 40 8.38 -3.40 -0.56
C HIS A 40 7.77 -3.76 0.81
N GLN A 41 8.06 -3.00 1.87
CA GLN A 41 7.50 -3.19 3.21
C GLN A 41 6.03 -2.75 3.27
N ARG A 42 5.67 -1.69 2.55
CA ARG A 42 4.25 -1.25 2.40
C ARG A 42 3.38 -2.29 1.69
N ARG A 43 3.97 -3.19 0.91
CA ARG A 43 3.28 -4.26 0.20
C ARG A 43 3.26 -5.59 0.97
N TRP A 44 3.80 -5.63 2.19
CA TRP A 44 3.70 -6.81 3.03
C TRP A 44 2.29 -6.93 3.62
N GLN A 45 1.51 -7.85 3.03
CA GLN A 45 0.15 -8.18 3.48
C GLN A 45 0.06 -8.56 4.97
N ALA A 46 1.16 -9.09 5.55
CA ALA A 46 1.22 -9.41 6.97
C ALA A 46 1.21 -8.16 7.89
N TRP A 47 1.65 -7.01 7.39
CA TRP A 47 1.75 -5.76 8.15
C TRP A 47 0.66 -4.76 7.73
N PHE A 48 0.32 -4.71 6.44
CA PHE A 48 -0.74 -3.87 5.89
C PHE A 48 -1.69 -4.74 5.06
N PRO A 49 -2.86 -5.11 5.61
CA PRO A 49 -3.83 -5.89 4.87
C PRO A 49 -4.38 -5.07 3.71
N GLU A 50 -4.55 -5.71 2.56
CA GLU A 50 -5.14 -5.10 1.37
C GLU A 50 -6.62 -4.71 1.58
N ILE A 51 -7.30 -5.42 2.49
CA ILE A 51 -8.71 -5.20 2.85
C ILE A 51 -8.84 -5.14 4.37
N MET A 52 -9.45 -4.08 4.89
CA MET A 52 -9.80 -3.94 6.31
C MET A 52 -11.31 -4.14 6.50
N TYR A 53 -11.69 -5.11 7.34
CA TYR A 53 -13.07 -5.32 7.75
C TYR A 53 -13.39 -4.46 8.97
N TYR A 54 -14.35 -3.55 8.84
CA TYR A 54 -14.88 -2.77 9.96
C TYR A 54 -16.34 -3.10 10.19
N TYR A 55 -16.74 -3.12 11.47
CA TYR A 55 -18.14 -3.18 11.85
C TYR A 55 -18.65 -1.77 12.08
N ALA A 56 -19.67 -1.38 11.32
CA ALA A 56 -20.38 -0.13 11.52
C ALA A 56 -21.86 -0.42 11.79
N ASP A 57 -22.43 0.35 12.71
CA ASP A 57 -23.85 0.32 13.01
C ASP A 57 -24.63 0.95 11.84
N VAL A 58 -25.60 0.21 11.28
CA VAL A 58 -26.33 0.61 10.07
C VAL A 58 -27.07 1.93 10.28
N ASP A 59 -27.69 2.12 11.44
CA ASP A 59 -28.50 3.30 11.72
C ASP A 59 -27.63 4.53 11.95
N LYS A 60 -26.54 4.39 12.71
CA LYS A 60 -25.56 5.49 12.90
C LYS A 60 -24.91 5.89 11.59
N THR A 61 -24.57 4.91 10.75
CA THR A 61 -23.97 5.15 9.44
C THR A 61 -24.93 5.91 8.54
N ARG A 62 -26.22 5.55 8.54
CA ARG A 62 -27.25 6.26 7.77
C ARG A 62 -27.36 7.72 8.18
N ILE A 63 -27.44 8.00 9.49
CA ILE A 63 -27.55 9.37 10.03
C ILE A 63 -26.35 10.22 9.60
N GLU A 64 -25.15 9.66 9.69
CA GLU A 64 -23.93 10.39 9.37
C GLU A 64 -23.81 10.69 7.87
N ILE A 65 -24.17 9.73 7.00
CA ILE A 65 -24.19 9.95 5.56
C ILE A 65 -25.21 11.03 5.18
N GLU A 66 -26.40 11.02 5.77
CA GLU A 66 -27.39 12.08 5.54
C GLU A 66 -26.90 13.46 6.01
N ARG A 67 -26.13 13.52 7.10
CA ARG A 67 -25.47 14.74 7.58
C ARG A 67 -24.46 15.25 6.56
N LEU A 68 -23.54 14.38 6.10
CA LEU A 68 -22.52 14.72 5.11
C LEU A 68 -23.11 15.19 3.78
N ILE A 69 -24.22 14.58 3.34
CA ILE A 69 -24.92 15.02 2.12
C ILE A 69 -25.50 16.43 2.29
N LYS A 70 -26.10 16.74 3.46
CA LYS A 70 -26.66 18.07 3.75
C LYS A 70 -25.58 19.15 3.83
N GLU A 71 -24.42 18.81 4.39
CA GLU A 71 -23.28 19.72 4.55
C GLU A 71 -22.46 19.85 3.26
N GLY A 72 -22.66 18.98 2.27
CA GLY A 72 -21.95 18.98 1.00
C GLY A 72 -20.57 18.31 1.06
N GLU A 73 -20.23 17.66 2.16
CA GLU A 73 -18.94 16.97 2.38
C GLU A 73 -18.91 15.54 1.80
N TRP A 74 -20.03 15.07 1.25
CA TRP A 74 -20.17 13.71 0.71
C TRP A 74 -19.50 13.49 -0.66
N ASP A 75 -19.09 14.55 -1.38
CA ASP A 75 -18.58 14.45 -2.75
C ASP A 75 -17.09 14.04 -2.80
N ASN A 76 -16.82 12.73 -2.77
CA ASN A 76 -15.48 12.18 -3.00
C ASN A 76 -15.39 11.58 -4.41
N LYS A 77 -14.65 12.28 -5.28
CA LYS A 77 -14.47 11.92 -6.69
C LYS A 77 -13.69 10.62 -6.91
N GLU A 78 -12.94 10.14 -5.92
CA GLU A 78 -12.08 8.96 -6.07
C GLU A 78 -12.85 7.63 -5.91
N PHE A 79 -13.98 7.62 -5.19
CA PHE A 79 -14.66 6.38 -4.79
C PHE A 79 -16.17 6.33 -5.11
N ILE A 80 -16.59 6.99 -6.20
CA ILE A 80 -18.01 7.14 -6.59
C ILE A 80 -18.78 5.81 -6.60
N LYS A 81 -18.23 4.76 -7.23
CA LYS A 81 -18.88 3.43 -7.31
C LYS A 81 -19.08 2.78 -5.95
N MET A 82 -18.15 2.97 -5.02
CA MET A 82 -18.26 2.44 -3.66
C MET A 82 -19.31 3.19 -2.86
N GLN A 83 -19.38 4.52 -3.03
CA GLN A 83 -20.42 5.35 -2.43
C GLN A 83 -21.82 4.96 -2.92
N GLU A 84 -22.01 4.77 -4.23
CA GLU A 84 -23.29 4.34 -4.80
C GLU A 84 -23.73 2.98 -4.24
N LYS A 85 -22.82 2.01 -4.20
CA LYS A 85 -23.09 0.69 -3.62
C LYS A 85 -23.44 0.78 -2.12
N LEU A 86 -22.76 1.65 -1.38
CA LEU A 86 -23.04 1.87 0.04
C LEU A 86 -24.43 2.49 0.24
N LEU A 87 -24.81 3.47 -0.57
CA LEU A 87 -26.14 4.09 -0.52
C LEU A 87 -27.25 3.07 -0.84
N GLU A 88 -27.01 2.20 -1.83
CA GLU A 88 -27.91 1.10 -2.17
C GLU A 88 -28.08 0.13 -1.00
N GLN A 89 -26.97 -0.33 -0.40
CA GLN A 89 -26.99 -1.24 0.75
C GLN A 89 -27.70 -0.63 1.97
N LEU A 90 -27.51 0.67 2.21
CA LEU A 90 -28.12 1.38 3.33
C LEU A 90 -29.57 1.84 3.05
N GLN A 91 -30.07 1.60 1.83
CA GLN A 91 -31.40 1.99 1.36
C GLN A 91 -31.67 3.49 1.50
N ILE A 92 -30.62 4.31 1.37
CA ILE A 92 -30.74 5.76 1.42
C ILE A 92 -31.27 6.22 0.07
N LYS A 93 -32.47 6.83 0.06
CA LYS A 93 -33.04 7.41 -1.15
C LYS A 93 -32.17 8.58 -1.58
N SER A 94 -31.25 8.34 -2.51
CA SER A 94 -30.56 9.42 -3.22
C SER A 94 -31.64 10.16 -4.01
N ASN A 95 -32.03 11.34 -3.55
CA ASN A 95 -32.99 12.15 -4.27
C ASN A 95 -32.26 12.65 -5.54
N PRO A 96 -32.69 12.27 -6.76
CA PRO A 96 -31.97 12.65 -7.99
C PRO A 96 -31.99 14.16 -8.27
N ASN A 97 -32.61 14.96 -7.40
CA ASN A 97 -32.84 16.39 -7.57
C ASN A 97 -31.95 17.30 -6.70
N GLY A 98 -30.89 16.78 -6.09
CA GLY A 98 -30.01 17.58 -5.22
C GLY A 98 -28.98 18.43 -5.93
N ASN A 99 -28.43 17.98 -7.06
CA ASN A 99 -27.62 18.78 -7.98
C ASN A 99 -27.41 18.01 -9.29
N VAL A 100 -27.57 18.71 -10.40
CA VAL A 100 -27.58 18.18 -11.78
C VAL A 100 -26.27 17.46 -12.13
N LEU A 101 -26.28 16.13 -12.15
CA LEU A 101 -25.31 15.33 -12.92
C LEU A 101 -26.04 14.79 -14.16
N MET A 102 -25.92 15.56 -15.25
CA MET A 102 -26.45 15.27 -16.58
C MET A 102 -26.17 13.81 -17.01
N PRO A 103 -27.11 13.13 -17.71
CA PRO A 103 -26.92 11.78 -18.27
C PRO A 103 -25.65 11.65 -19.13
N GLU A 104 -25.24 12.72 -19.82
CA GLU A 104 -23.98 12.79 -20.56
C GLU A 104 -22.75 12.49 -19.69
N LYS A 105 -22.70 13.00 -18.45
CA LYS A 105 -21.56 12.84 -17.54
C LYS A 105 -21.46 11.41 -17.01
N LEU A 106 -22.60 10.75 -16.78
CA LEU A 106 -22.65 9.34 -16.43
C LEU A 106 -22.06 8.46 -17.55
N SER A 107 -22.41 8.74 -18.81
CA SER A 107 -21.84 8.01 -19.96
C SER A 107 -20.33 8.22 -20.14
N ALA A 108 -19.83 9.40 -19.77
CA ALA A 108 -18.40 9.72 -19.78
C ALA A 108 -17.66 9.03 -18.62
N LEU A 109 -18.27 8.97 -17.43
CA LEU A 109 -17.74 8.21 -16.30
C LEU A 109 -17.68 6.72 -16.59
N GLU A 110 -18.70 6.15 -17.24
CA GLU A 110 -18.72 4.73 -17.60
C GLU A 110 -17.61 4.38 -18.62
N LYS A 111 -17.33 5.29 -19.57
CA LYS A 111 -16.18 5.15 -20.49
C LYS A 111 -14.84 5.27 -19.76
N LEU A 112 -14.75 6.19 -18.80
CA LEU A 112 -13.56 6.35 -17.96
C LEU A 112 -13.33 5.12 -17.08
N GLU A 113 -14.39 4.53 -16.53
CA GLU A 113 -14.34 3.30 -15.73
C GLU A 113 -13.83 2.11 -16.55
N LYS A 114 -14.35 1.92 -17.77
CA LYS A 114 -13.84 0.89 -18.69
C LYS A 114 -12.36 1.08 -18.98
N SER A 115 -11.92 2.33 -19.17
CA SER A 115 -10.51 2.64 -19.38
C SER A 115 -9.64 2.39 -18.12
N HIS A 116 -10.16 2.66 -16.92
CA HIS A 116 -9.46 2.36 -15.67
C HIS A 116 -9.31 0.85 -15.45
N CYS A 117 -10.32 0.05 -15.77
CA CYS A 117 -10.23 -1.42 -15.71
C CYS A 117 -9.13 -1.96 -16.66
N GLU A 118 -9.02 -1.42 -17.88
CA GLU A 118 -7.93 -1.77 -18.80
C GLU A 118 -6.54 -1.35 -18.29
N ILE A 119 -6.46 -0.21 -17.59
CA ILE A 119 -5.22 0.25 -16.95
C ILE A 119 -4.83 -0.67 -15.80
N LEU A 120 -5.77 -1.10 -14.97
CA LEU A 120 -5.52 -2.04 -13.86
C LEU A 120 -4.99 -3.39 -14.37
N GLU A 121 -5.59 -3.96 -15.42
CA GLU A 121 -5.07 -5.20 -16.03
C GLU A 121 -3.65 -5.02 -16.60
N ARG A 122 -3.33 -3.84 -17.13
CA ARG A 122 -1.97 -3.54 -17.63
C ARG A 122 -0.97 -3.42 -16.49
N LEU A 123 -1.36 -2.88 -15.34
CA LEU A 123 -0.51 -2.78 -14.16
C LEU A 123 -0.17 -4.17 -13.61
N ASP A 124 -1.11 -5.11 -13.56
CA ASP A 124 -0.85 -6.50 -13.15
C ASP A 124 0.16 -7.21 -14.07
N LYS A 125 0.07 -6.94 -15.38
CA LYS A 125 1.03 -7.46 -16.38
C LYS A 125 2.43 -6.85 -16.20
N LEU A 126 2.52 -5.60 -15.75
CA LEU A 126 3.82 -4.98 -15.46
C LEU A 126 4.43 -5.53 -14.17
N GLY A 127 3.63 -5.75 -13.12
CA GLY A 127 4.10 -6.35 -11.87
C GLY A 127 4.63 -7.77 -12.04
N THR A 128 3.99 -8.58 -12.89
CA THR A 128 4.52 -9.91 -13.25
C THR A 128 5.83 -9.83 -14.01
N LEU A 129 5.98 -8.87 -14.93
CA LEU A 129 7.21 -8.65 -15.68
C LEU A 129 8.37 -8.23 -14.76
N GLU A 130 8.15 -7.29 -13.84
CA GLU A 130 9.15 -6.82 -12.87
C GLU A 130 9.68 -7.98 -11.99
N LYS A 131 8.79 -8.87 -11.57
CA LYS A 131 9.16 -10.10 -10.85
C LYS A 131 10.07 -11.00 -11.69
N THR A 132 9.78 -11.17 -12.98
CA THR A 132 10.66 -11.99 -13.85
C THR A 132 12.02 -11.34 -14.09
N TYR A 133 12.11 -10.00 -14.14
CA TYR A 133 13.38 -9.29 -14.29
C TYR A 133 14.26 -9.40 -13.06
N SER A 134 13.70 -9.24 -11.86
CA SER A 134 14.42 -9.42 -10.60
C SER A 134 14.97 -10.85 -10.46
N GLU A 135 14.18 -11.87 -10.79
CA GLU A 135 14.64 -13.27 -10.80
C GLU A 135 15.75 -13.54 -11.83
N LYS A 136 15.74 -12.86 -12.98
CA LYS A 136 16.83 -12.96 -13.98
C LYS A 136 18.11 -12.28 -13.51
N SER A 137 18.01 -11.13 -12.86
CA SER A 137 19.16 -10.42 -12.29
C SER A 137 19.89 -11.29 -11.27
N GLU A 138 19.16 -11.90 -10.32
CA GLU A 138 19.78 -12.77 -9.31
C GLU A 138 20.47 -14.01 -9.91
N LYS A 139 19.93 -14.54 -11.02
CA LYS A 139 20.56 -15.66 -11.74
C LYS A 139 21.85 -15.22 -12.45
N SER A 140 21.88 -14.01 -13.00
CA SER A 140 23.07 -13.42 -13.61
C SER A 140 24.20 -13.25 -12.60
N ASP A 141 23.90 -12.70 -11.42
CA ASP A 141 24.89 -12.47 -10.36
C ASP A 141 25.52 -13.79 -9.88
N LYS A 142 24.71 -14.86 -9.77
CA LYS A 142 25.18 -16.20 -9.42
C LYS A 142 26.09 -16.81 -10.49
N LEU A 143 25.82 -16.53 -11.77
CA LEU A 143 26.64 -16.99 -12.89
C LEU A 143 28.02 -16.33 -12.87
N GLU A 144 28.08 -15.02 -12.60
CA GLU A 144 29.34 -14.27 -12.53
C GLU A 144 30.24 -14.75 -11.39
N ILE A 145 29.66 -15.08 -10.23
CA ILE A 145 30.39 -15.66 -9.10
C ILE A 145 30.99 -17.02 -9.48
N LEU A 146 30.21 -17.85 -10.19
CA LEU A 146 30.67 -19.17 -10.63
C LEU A 146 31.83 -19.04 -11.64
N GLU A 147 31.75 -18.11 -12.57
CA GLU A 147 32.78 -17.87 -13.58
C GLU A 147 34.11 -17.41 -12.94
N LYS A 148 34.05 -16.49 -11.96
CA LYS A 148 35.22 -16.10 -11.15
C LYS A 148 35.83 -17.31 -10.43
N SER A 149 35.01 -18.17 -9.83
CA SER A 149 35.51 -19.36 -9.13
C SER A 149 36.19 -20.36 -10.08
N HIS A 150 35.72 -20.47 -11.33
CA HIS A 150 36.33 -21.32 -12.36
C HIS A 150 37.72 -20.81 -12.76
N CYS A 151 37.89 -19.50 -12.95
CA CYS A 151 39.20 -18.90 -13.24
C CYS A 151 40.22 -19.21 -12.13
N ASP A 152 39.83 -19.07 -10.86
CA ASP A 152 40.69 -19.39 -9.72
C ASP A 152 41.10 -20.87 -9.67
N ILE A 153 40.20 -21.78 -10.04
CA ILE A 153 40.47 -23.23 -10.11
C ILE A 153 41.47 -23.51 -11.23
N LEU A 154 41.30 -22.90 -12.41
CA LEU A 154 42.22 -23.07 -13.54
C LEU A 154 43.62 -22.56 -13.20
N GLU A 155 43.74 -21.42 -12.53
CA GLU A 155 45.04 -20.93 -12.05
C GLU A 155 45.71 -21.89 -11.05
N LYS A 156 44.93 -22.48 -10.14
CA LYS A 156 45.45 -23.48 -9.18
C LYS A 156 45.90 -24.76 -9.88
N LEU A 157 45.18 -25.21 -10.91
CA LEU A 157 45.54 -26.37 -11.71
C LEU A 157 46.83 -26.12 -12.52
N ASP A 158 46.99 -24.96 -13.15
CA ASP A 158 48.21 -24.57 -13.86
C ASP A 158 49.43 -24.53 -12.93
N LYS A 159 49.26 -24.02 -11.69
CA LYS A 159 50.31 -24.05 -10.65
C LYS A 159 50.68 -25.48 -10.25
N LEU A 160 49.71 -26.38 -10.10
CA LEU A 160 49.97 -27.80 -9.79
C LEU A 160 50.64 -28.53 -10.94
N GLU A 161 50.22 -28.28 -12.18
CA GLU A 161 50.83 -28.88 -13.37
C GLU A 161 52.32 -28.48 -13.50
N LYS A 162 52.64 -27.21 -13.24
CA LYS A 162 54.03 -26.71 -13.20
C LYS A 162 54.87 -27.40 -12.13
N LEU A 163 54.30 -27.71 -10.95
CA LEU A 163 54.98 -28.45 -9.89
C LEU A 163 55.23 -29.92 -10.25
N ILE A 164 54.27 -30.57 -10.93
CA ILE A 164 54.41 -31.96 -11.38
C ILE A 164 55.42 -32.07 -12.53
N ARG A 165 55.48 -31.08 -13.43
CA ARG A 165 56.40 -31.06 -14.57
C ARG A 165 57.87 -30.81 -14.17
N ASN A 166 58.11 -30.19 -13.02
CA ASN A 166 59.44 -29.93 -12.47
C ASN A 166 59.65 -30.65 -11.13
N PRO A 167 59.89 -31.97 -11.09
CA PRO A 167 60.01 -32.71 -9.84
C PRO A 167 61.36 -32.54 -9.11
N SER A 168 62.21 -31.60 -9.51
CA SER A 168 63.60 -31.54 -9.06
C SER A 168 64.01 -30.16 -8.56
N THR A 169 63.70 -29.85 -7.31
CA THR A 169 64.53 -28.96 -6.45
C THR A 169 64.19 -29.22 -4.99
N ASN A 170 64.39 -30.48 -4.56
CA ASN A 170 64.62 -30.78 -3.16
C ASN A 170 66.03 -31.36 -3.04
N GLN A 171 67.00 -30.47 -2.81
CA GLN A 171 68.26 -30.77 -2.15
C GLN A 171 68.70 -29.54 -1.36
#